data_AF-A0A960A2X8-F1
#
_entry.id   AF-A0A960A2X8-F1
#
_cell.length_a   1.000
_cell.length_b   1.000
_cell.length_c   1.000
_cell.angle_alpha   90.00
_cell.angle_beta   90.00
_cell.angle_gamma   90.00
#
_symmetry.space_group_name_H-M   'P 1'
#
loop_
_entity.id
_entity.type
_entity.pdbx_description
1 polymer ?
#
loop_
_entity_poly.entity_id
_entity_poly.type
_entity_poly.pdbx_seq_one_letter_code
_entity_poly.pdbx_strand_id
1 'polypeptide(L)' 'LWEVPRTAKGGAALRSAPLYAWLAGEATGITALRRHLVTTVGIDRRAVAFMGYWRLGRAENA' A
#
# COMPACT_ATOMS: atom_id res chain seq x y z
N LEU A 1 -8.28 11.56 11.48
CA LEU A 1 -7.61 10.74 12.52
C LEU A 1 -7.23 9.44 11.84
N TRP A 2 -5.95 9.15 11.61
CA TRP A 2 -5.57 7.85 11.04
C TRP A 2 -4.98 6.96 12.13
N GLU A 3 -5.61 5.81 12.38
CA GLU A 3 -5.11 4.79 13.30
C GLU A 3 -4.55 3.62 12.50
N VAL A 4 -3.29 3.28 12.76
CA VAL A 4 -2.74 1.97 12.42
C VAL A 4 -3.40 0.99 13.38
N PRO A 5 -4.23 0.04 12.92
CA PRO A 5 -4.85 -0.89 13.84
C PRO A 5 -3.72 -1.70 14.48
N ARG A 6 -3.61 -1.63 15.81
CA ARG A 6 -2.77 -2.57 16.61
C ARG A 6 -3.12 -4.04 16.34
N THR A 7 -4.20 -4.27 15.60
CA THR A 7 -4.80 -5.55 15.22
C THR A 7 -5.06 -5.66 13.71
N ALA A 8 -4.32 -4.97 12.83
CA ALA A 8 -4.47 -5.13 11.37
C ALA A 8 -4.39 -6.64 11.03
N LYS A 9 -5.55 -7.27 10.75
CA LYS A 9 -5.70 -8.73 10.64
C LYS A 9 -5.15 -9.23 9.28
N GLY A 10 -3.87 -9.02 9.06
CA GLY A 10 -2.99 -9.90 8.28
C GLY A 10 -2.22 -10.82 9.23
N GLY A 11 -2.89 -11.38 10.24
CA GLY A 11 -2.28 -11.87 11.48
C GLY A 11 -1.05 -12.76 11.32
N ALA A 12 -0.95 -13.58 10.27
CA ALA A 12 0.30 -14.31 10.01
C ALA A 12 1.36 -13.43 9.30
N ALA A 13 0.98 -12.72 8.23
CA ALA A 13 1.88 -11.92 7.41
C ALA A 13 2.49 -10.71 8.14
N LEU A 14 1.76 -10.04 9.04
CA LEU A 14 2.32 -8.93 9.84
C LEU A 14 3.21 -9.42 10.99
N ARG A 15 3.04 -10.66 11.44
CA ARG A 15 3.90 -11.29 12.47
C ARG A 15 5.15 -11.93 11.87
N SER A 16 5.14 -12.26 10.58
CA SER A 16 6.26 -12.89 9.87
C SER A 16 7.00 -11.95 8.91
N ALA A 17 6.41 -10.81 8.51
CA ALA A 17 7.08 -9.85 7.65
C ALA A 17 7.87 -8.84 8.52
N PRO A 18 9.17 -8.66 8.26
CA PRO A 18 9.99 -7.68 8.99
C PRO A 18 9.60 -6.21 8.70
N LEU A 19 8.65 -5.99 7.77
CA LEU A 19 8.28 -4.68 7.27
C LEU A 19 6.81 -4.65 6.84
N TYR A 20 6.11 -3.56 7.18
CA TYR A 20 4.80 -3.19 6.65
C TYR A 20 4.89 -1.84 5.96
N ALA A 21 4.28 -1.70 4.78
CA ALA A 21 4.25 -0.46 4.01
C ALA A 21 2.81 0.01 3.79
N TRP A 22 2.54 1.29 4.05
CA TRP A 22 1.29 1.96 3.69
C TRP A 22 1.59 3.12 2.74
N LEU A 23 0.99 3.08 1.55
CA LEU A 23 1.26 4.01 0.46
C LEU A 23 0.01 4.83 0.10
N ALA A 24 0.10 6.15 0.07
CA ALA A 24 -0.99 7.01 -0.41
C ALA A 24 -0.46 8.15 -1.29
N GLY A 25 -1.15 8.44 -2.39
CA GLY A 25 -0.69 9.44 -3.37
C GLY A 25 -1.34 9.29 -4.75
N GLU A 26 -0.61 9.67 -5.80
CA GLU A 26 -1.10 9.58 -7.18
C GLU A 26 -1.28 8.11 -7.61
N ALA A 27 -2.42 7.77 -8.21
CA ALA A 27 -2.84 6.40 -8.47
C ALA A 27 -1.82 5.59 -9.29
N THR A 28 -1.23 6.18 -10.31
CA THR A 28 -0.24 5.52 -11.18
C THR A 28 1.06 5.26 -10.44
N GLY A 29 1.58 6.28 -9.76
CA GLY A 29 2.81 6.23 -8.96
C GLY A 29 2.71 5.23 -7.82
N ILE A 30 1.61 5.25 -7.06
CA ILE A 30 1.39 4.31 -5.96
C ILE A 30 1.26 2.86 -6.46
N THR A 31 0.64 2.66 -7.62
CA THR A 31 0.55 1.33 -8.25
C THR A 31 1.94 0.83 -8.67
N ALA A 32 2.77 1.70 -9.26
CA ALA A 32 4.14 1.36 -9.64
C ALA A 32 5.02 1.03 -8.42
N LEU A 33 4.89 1.83 -7.35
CA LEU A 33 5.64 1.61 -6.12
C LEU A 33 5.24 0.30 -5.43
N ARG A 34 3.94 -0.01 -5.33
CA ARG A 34 3.47 -1.30 -4.82
C ARG A 34 4.01 -2.45 -5.64
N ARG A 35 4.01 -2.33 -6.98
CA ARG A 35 4.56 -3.35 -7.86
C ARG A 35 6.04 -3.59 -7.56
N HIS A 36 6.84 -2.53 -7.50
CA HIS A 36 8.27 -2.64 -7.18
C HIS A 36 8.53 -3.34 -5.84
N LEU A 37 7.81 -2.96 -4.78
CA LEU A 37 7.96 -3.58 -3.46
C LEU A 37 7.65 -5.08 -3.48
N VAL A 38 6.61 -5.50 -4.23
CA VAL A 38 6.21 -6.92 -4.29
C VAL A 38 7.09 -7.72 -5.25
N THR A 39 7.37 -7.20 -6.44
CA THR A 39 8.03 -7.97 -7.51
C THR A 39 9.54 -7.89 -7.47
N THR A 40 10.09 -6.73 -7.11
CA THR A 40 11.54 -6.49 -7.14
C THR A 40 12.16 -6.66 -5.76
N VAL A 41 11.52 -6.10 -4.72
CA VAL A 41 12.02 -6.20 -3.34
C VAL A 41 11.58 -7.50 -2.66
N GLY A 42 10.52 -8.15 -3.16
CA GLY A 42 10.04 -9.44 -2.63
C GLY A 42 9.23 -9.32 -1.34
N ILE A 43 8.68 -8.14 -1.02
CA ILE A 43 7.80 -7.95 0.13
C ILE A 43 6.48 -8.69 -0.13
N ASP A 44 5.98 -9.43 0.86
CA ASP A 44 4.67 -10.07 0.77
C ASP A 44 3.60 -9.00 0.47
N ARG A 45 2.81 -9.22 -0.60
CA ARG A 45 1.71 -8.34 -0.98
C ARG A 45 0.70 -8.06 0.15
N ARG A 46 0.60 -8.95 1.14
CA ARG A 46 -0.24 -8.81 2.33
C ARG A 46 0.31 -7.80 3.33
N ALA A 47 1.60 -7.46 3.23
CA ALA A 47 2.29 -6.45 4.04
C ALA A 47 2.35 -5.07 3.37
N VAL A 48 1.74 -4.90 2.18
CA VAL A 48 1.68 -3.62 1.45
C VAL A 48 0.24 -3.19 1.25
N ALA A 49 -0.19 -2.19 2.02
CA ALA A 49 -1.45 -1.49 1.83
C ALA A 49 -1.24 -0.23 0.98
N PHE A 50 -2.23 0.13 0.16
CA PHE A 50 -2.12 1.29 -0.71
C PHE A 50 -3.48 1.93 -1.01
N MET A 51 -3.49 3.23 -1.30
CA MET A 51 -4.66 3.98 -1.74
C MET A 51 -4.23 5.07 -2.76
N GLY A 52 -4.91 5.13 -3.90
CA GLY A 52 -4.73 6.20 -4.88
C GLY A 52 -5.68 7.36 -4.58
N TYR A 53 -5.17 8.52 -4.19
CA TYR A 53 -5.96 9.69 -3.79
C TYR A 53 -6.39 10.54 -4.99
N TRP A 54 -5.52 10.63 -5.99
CA TRP A 54 -5.77 11.45 -7.17
C TRP A 54 -5.06 10.82 -8.37
N ARG A 55 -5.42 11.26 -9.58
CA ARG A 55 -4.74 10.85 -10.81
C ARG A 55 -4.55 12.04 -11.71
N LEU A 56 -3.32 12.21 -12.22
CA LEU A 56 -3.05 13.30 -13.16
C LEU A 56 -3.96 13.18 -14.38
N GLY A 57 -4.60 14.29 -14.77
CA GLY A 57 -5.53 14.33 -15.90
C GLY A 57 -6.92 13.75 -15.61
N ARG A 58 -7.25 13.43 -14.35
CA ARG A 58 -8.59 12.97 -13.95
C ARG A 58 -9.01 13.58 -12.63
N ALA A 59 -10.03 14.44 -12.66
CA ALA A 59 -10.72 14.84 -11.44
C ALA A 59 -11.68 13.74 -11.00
N GLU A 60 -11.89 13.61 -9.70
CA GLU A 60 -12.71 12.53 -9.11
C GLU A 60 -14.19 12.58 -9.53
N ASN A 61 -14.69 13.79 -9.82
CA ASN A 61 -16.07 14.06 -10.24
C ASN A 61 -16.17 14.69 -11.64
N ALA A 62 -15.19 14.43 -12.53
CA ALA A 62 -15.30 14.85 -13.93
C ALA A 62 -16.33 14.02 -14.70
#